data_AF-A0A536DVY6-F1
#
_entry.id   AF-A0A536DVY6-F1
#
_cell.length_a   1.000
_cell.length_b   1.000
_cell.length_c   1.000
_cell.angle_alpha   90.00
_cell.angle_beta   90.00
_cell.angle_gamma   90.00
#
_symmetry.space_group_name_H-M   'P 1'
#
loop_
_entity.id
_entity.type
_entity.pdbx_description
1 polymer ?
#
loop_
_entity_poly.entity_id
_entity_poly.type
_entity_poly.pdbx_seq_one_letter_code
_entity_poly.pdbx_strand_id
1 'polypeptide(L)'
;MKGAATFIGFAALAVGVAIFAAGCGGGGEAHPASSGDVIVVTQTAPPASSLPRRTATPSPAPTPSPLQVCAPNPDPAPPKVLQMQEPQPGQQLKIPFHVRGWGSNIGANNKGVALGIVDAKQSIVQVLNLPPQPNTYRLPPPDLERTDNSRPFAADIVIDGVKEPTPYCLWIYLETTPEGRPRGVVQVPVVVVP
;
A
#
# COMPACT_ATOMS: atom_id res chain seq x y z
N MET A 1 -41.75 -34.53 -13.10
CA MET A 1 -42.23 -33.92 -11.85
C MET A 1 -41.34 -32.70 -11.63
N LYS A 2 -41.60 -31.53 -12.25
CA LYS A 2 -42.51 -30.44 -11.87
C LYS A 2 -42.42 -30.03 -10.40
N GLY A 3 -41.91 -28.81 -10.20
CA GLY A 3 -42.09 -27.98 -9.00
C GLY A 3 -40.75 -27.46 -8.45
N ALA A 4 -40.54 -26.19 -8.14
CA ALA A 4 -41.30 -24.97 -8.38
C ALA A 4 -40.32 -23.80 -8.14
N ALA A 5 -40.41 -22.76 -8.97
CA ALA A 5 -39.76 -21.48 -8.71
C ALA A 5 -40.41 -20.81 -7.50
N THR A 6 -39.62 -20.07 -6.71
CA THR A 6 -40.17 -19.07 -5.78
C THR A 6 -39.38 -17.79 -5.96
N PHE A 7 -39.98 -16.89 -6.73
CA PHE A 7 -39.72 -15.46 -6.69
C PHE A 7 -40.41 -14.89 -5.45
N ILE A 8 -39.72 -14.04 -4.69
CA ILE A 8 -40.34 -13.04 -3.82
C ILE A 8 -39.69 -11.70 -4.15
N GLY A 9 -40.53 -10.75 -4.49
CA GLY A 9 -40.17 -9.42 -4.96
C GLY A 9 -40.17 -8.35 -3.88
N PHE A 10 -39.60 -7.21 -4.28
CA PHE A 10 -39.90 -5.82 -3.92
C PHE A 10 -40.39 -5.48 -2.51
N ALA A 11 -39.56 -4.69 -1.82
CA ALA A 11 -40.04 -3.51 -1.11
C ALA A 11 -38.99 -2.38 -1.22
N ALA A 12 -39.34 -1.35 -1.97
CA ALA A 12 -38.68 -0.06 -1.95
C ALA A 12 -39.06 0.67 -0.64
N LEU A 13 -38.09 1.32 0.00
CA LEU A 13 -38.39 2.48 0.85
C LEU A 13 -37.26 3.50 0.77
N ALA A 14 -37.67 4.76 0.67
CA ALA A 14 -36.91 5.88 0.18
C ALA A 14 -36.45 6.83 1.29
N VAL A 15 -35.68 7.83 0.84
CA VAL A 15 -35.47 9.18 1.43
C VAL A 15 -34.42 9.31 2.54
N GLY A 16 -33.43 10.18 2.27
CA GLY A 16 -32.53 10.72 3.28
C GLY A 16 -31.34 11.47 2.70
N VAL A 17 -31.58 12.56 1.96
CA VAL A 17 -30.54 13.51 1.56
C VAL A 17 -30.13 14.34 2.78
N ALA A 18 -28.83 14.35 3.11
CA ALA A 18 -28.24 15.36 3.99
C ALA A 18 -26.91 15.82 3.38
N ILE A 19 -26.96 16.97 2.72
CA ILE A 19 -25.79 17.71 2.23
C ILE A 19 -25.37 18.62 3.38
N PHE A 20 -24.22 18.36 4.01
CA PHE A 20 -23.57 19.35 4.89
C PHE A 20 -22.35 19.92 4.17
N ALA A 21 -22.56 21.08 3.54
CA ALA A 21 -21.50 21.98 3.12
C ALA A 21 -21.12 22.86 4.32
N ALA A 22 -19.93 22.69 4.87
CA ALA A 22 -19.31 23.68 5.76
C ALA A 22 -18.43 24.59 4.89
N GLY A 23 -19.01 25.70 4.43
CA GLY A 23 -18.28 26.78 3.78
C GLY A 23 -17.52 27.60 4.82
N CYS A 24 -16.20 27.67 4.67
CA CYS A 24 -15.35 28.64 5.35
C CYS A 24 -15.42 29.94 4.55
N GLY A 25 -16.00 31.00 5.10
CA GLY A 25 -16.05 32.30 4.44
C GLY A 25 -16.52 33.39 5.40
N GLY A 26 -15.57 34.07 6.04
CA GLY A 26 -15.85 35.22 6.89
C GLY A 26 -14.79 36.29 6.69
N GLY A 27 -15.17 37.41 6.06
CA GLY A 27 -14.35 38.63 5.99
C GLY A 27 -14.82 39.62 4.93
N GLY A 28 -15.41 40.73 5.38
CA GLY A 28 -15.88 41.89 4.57
C GLY A 28 -17.41 41.98 4.58
N GLU A 29 -18.11 43.09 4.79
CA GLU A 29 -17.88 44.55 4.83
C GLU A 29 -19.00 45.12 5.76
N ALA A 30 -19.04 46.36 6.25
CA ALA A 30 -19.17 47.59 5.47
C ALA A 30 -19.18 48.85 6.37
N HIS A 31 -18.77 49.94 5.73
CA HIS A 31 -19.00 51.37 5.95
C HIS A 31 -20.48 51.73 6.29
N PRO A 32 -20.91 52.99 6.58
CA PRO A 32 -20.26 54.29 6.30
C PRO A 32 -20.44 55.40 7.38
N ALA A 33 -19.69 56.50 7.24
CA ALA A 33 -20.21 57.83 7.56
C ALA A 33 -19.46 58.90 6.74
N SER A 34 -20.22 59.58 5.89
CA SER A 34 -19.83 60.79 5.14
C SER A 34 -20.00 62.02 6.02
N SER A 35 -19.08 62.98 5.90
CA SER A 35 -19.30 64.45 5.85
C SER A 35 -18.18 65.20 6.58
N GLY A 36 -17.56 66.18 5.91
CA GLY A 36 -16.79 67.23 6.58
C GLY A 36 -15.43 67.54 5.96
N ASP A 37 -15.44 68.47 5.02
CA ASP A 37 -14.46 69.52 4.72
C ASP A 37 -12.98 69.44 5.19
N VAL A 38 -12.10 69.44 4.18
CA VAL A 38 -10.75 70.03 4.00
C VAL A 38 -9.93 70.43 5.24
N ILE A 39 -8.75 69.78 5.42
CA ILE A 39 -7.43 70.46 5.52
C ILE A 39 -6.36 69.59 4.84
N VAL A 40 -5.71 70.12 3.80
CA VAL A 40 -4.54 69.53 3.15
C VAL A 40 -3.33 69.75 4.06
N VAL A 41 -2.82 68.67 4.66
CA VAL A 41 -1.50 68.64 5.30
C VAL A 41 -0.59 67.77 4.42
N THR A 42 0.31 68.42 3.69
CA THR A 42 1.37 67.78 2.91
C THR A 42 2.40 67.17 3.86
N GLN A 43 2.29 65.86 4.11
CA GLN A 43 3.31 65.09 4.83
C GLN A 43 4.19 64.36 3.82
N THR A 44 5.40 64.88 3.62
CA THR A 44 6.42 64.27 2.76
C THR A 44 6.88 62.95 3.40
N ALA A 45 6.46 61.81 2.85
CA ALA A 45 6.92 60.50 3.28
C ALA A 45 8.38 60.27 2.80
N PRO A 46 9.30 59.80 3.65
CA PRO A 46 10.65 59.44 3.22
C PRO A 46 10.61 58.21 2.29
N PRO A 47 11.58 58.08 1.36
CA PRO A 47 11.56 57.03 0.36
C PRO A 47 11.65 55.63 1.01
N ALA A 48 10.70 54.76 0.67
CA ALA A 48 10.73 53.36 1.09
C ALA A 48 11.93 52.65 0.44
N SER A 49 12.86 52.19 1.27
CA SER A 49 13.98 51.33 0.86
C SER A 49 13.44 49.94 0.54
N SER A 50 13.56 49.50 -0.71
CA SER A 50 13.16 48.16 -1.15
C SER A 50 14.21 47.13 -0.75
N LEU A 51 13.84 46.19 0.12
CA LEU A 51 14.65 45.01 0.41
C LEU A 51 14.70 44.10 -0.83
N PRO A 52 15.86 43.52 -1.20
CA PRO A 52 15.96 42.64 -2.35
C PRO A 52 15.11 41.38 -2.14
N ARG A 53 14.21 41.12 -3.10
CA ARG A 53 13.36 39.94 -3.16
C ARG A 53 14.26 38.71 -3.27
N ARG A 54 14.30 37.86 -2.23
CA ARG A 54 14.98 36.55 -2.30
C ARG A 54 14.22 35.68 -3.29
N THR A 55 14.84 35.39 -4.42
CA THR A 55 14.36 34.37 -5.36
C THR A 55 14.48 33.01 -4.67
N ALA A 56 13.35 32.31 -4.49
CA ALA A 56 13.38 30.94 -3.99
C ALA A 56 14.13 30.06 -5.00
N THR A 57 15.19 29.40 -4.55
CA THR A 57 15.86 28.36 -5.33
C THR A 57 14.84 27.24 -5.60
N PRO A 58 14.63 26.82 -6.85
CA PRO A 58 13.74 25.70 -7.12
C PRO A 58 14.28 24.47 -6.38
N SER A 59 13.46 23.89 -5.51
CA SER A 59 13.76 22.60 -4.90
C SER A 59 13.90 21.59 -6.04
N PRO A 60 14.96 20.76 -6.08
CA PRO A 60 15.04 19.68 -7.04
C PRO A 60 13.78 18.82 -6.92
N ALA A 61 13.18 18.49 -8.06
CA ALA A 61 12.05 17.56 -8.10
C ALA A 61 12.49 16.23 -7.46
N PRO A 62 11.66 15.60 -6.61
CA PRO A 62 12.02 14.33 -5.99
C PRO A 62 12.29 13.31 -7.09
N THR A 63 13.48 12.74 -7.10
CA THR A 63 13.84 11.60 -7.96
C THR A 63 12.81 10.48 -7.70
N PRO A 64 12.13 9.94 -8.72
CA PRO A 64 11.21 8.83 -8.52
C PRO A 64 11.97 7.67 -7.87
N SER A 65 11.48 7.19 -6.72
CA SER A 65 12.10 6.07 -6.02
C SER A 65 12.02 4.82 -6.91
N PRO A 66 13.12 4.10 -7.15
CA PRO A 66 13.14 2.86 -7.93
C PRO A 66 12.38 1.68 -7.27
N LEU A 67 11.69 1.93 -6.15
CA LEU A 67 10.99 0.93 -5.33
C LEU A 67 9.52 0.71 -5.72
N GLN A 68 8.97 1.43 -6.70
CA GLN A 68 7.55 1.31 -7.06
C GLN A 68 7.28 0.15 -8.04
N VAL A 69 7.97 -0.97 -7.85
CA VAL A 69 7.69 -2.24 -8.56
C VAL A 69 6.44 -2.91 -8.01
N CYS A 70 6.12 -2.70 -6.73
CA CYS A 70 4.87 -3.15 -6.14
C CYS A 70 3.75 -2.16 -6.46
N ALA A 71 2.72 -2.61 -7.17
CA ALA A 71 1.43 -1.91 -7.19
C ALA A 71 0.80 -1.86 -5.78
N PRO A 72 -0.16 -0.95 -5.54
CA PRO A 72 -0.91 -0.94 -4.29
C PRO A 72 -1.39 -2.33 -3.91
N ASN A 73 -1.14 -2.73 -2.66
CA ASN A 73 -1.48 -4.07 -2.18
C ASN A 73 -3.01 -4.25 -2.17
N PRO A 74 -3.57 -5.16 -3.00
CA PRO A 74 -5.01 -5.28 -3.17
C PRO A 74 -5.72 -5.85 -1.94
N ASP A 75 -5.03 -6.65 -1.12
CA ASP A 75 -5.57 -7.29 0.07
C ASP A 75 -4.46 -7.55 1.09
N PRO A 76 -4.04 -6.54 1.88
CA PRO A 76 -2.93 -6.69 2.81
C PRO A 76 -3.15 -7.75 3.88
N ALA A 77 -2.17 -8.62 4.08
CA ALA A 77 -2.20 -9.59 5.18
C ALA A 77 -2.04 -8.88 6.53
N PRO A 78 -2.90 -9.17 7.53
CA PRO A 78 -2.61 -8.79 8.91
C PRO A 78 -1.31 -9.44 9.40
N PRO A 79 -0.46 -8.73 10.18
CA PRO A 79 0.76 -9.33 10.76
C PRO A 79 0.48 -10.54 11.65
N LYS A 80 -0.73 -10.64 12.21
CA LYS A 80 -1.15 -11.79 13.00
C LYS A 80 -1.24 -13.08 12.19
N VAL A 81 -1.46 -13.00 10.87
CA VAL A 81 -1.70 -14.18 10.03
C VAL A 81 -0.52 -14.60 9.19
N LEU A 82 0.27 -13.64 8.68
CA LEU A 82 1.37 -13.88 7.77
C LEU A 82 2.48 -12.86 8.01
N GLN A 83 3.71 -13.33 8.16
CA GLN A 83 4.87 -12.47 8.32
C GLN A 83 6.05 -12.95 7.48
N MET A 84 6.69 -12.00 6.83
CA MET A 84 7.93 -12.20 6.10
C MET A 84 9.12 -11.97 7.02
N GLN A 85 10.12 -12.84 6.91
CA GLN A 85 11.40 -12.70 7.62
C GLN A 85 12.51 -12.35 6.64
N GLU A 86 12.56 -13.02 5.49
CA GLU A 86 13.47 -12.68 4.38
C GLU A 86 12.83 -12.98 3.03
N PRO A 87 13.15 -12.19 1.99
CA PRO A 87 14.03 -11.01 2.02
C PRO A 87 13.38 -9.79 2.69
N GLN A 88 14.19 -8.78 2.99
CA GLN A 88 13.70 -7.48 3.47
C GLN A 88 13.35 -6.55 2.28
N PRO A 89 12.40 -5.62 2.43
CA PRO A 89 12.07 -4.66 1.37
C PRO A 89 13.30 -3.87 0.89
N GLY A 90 13.46 -3.76 -0.42
CA GLY A 90 14.56 -3.06 -1.08
C GLY A 90 15.89 -3.83 -1.14
N GLN A 91 15.95 -5.05 -0.62
CA GLN A 91 17.17 -5.84 -0.61
C GLN A 91 17.61 -6.24 -2.02
N GLN A 92 18.92 -6.19 -2.27
CA GLN A 92 19.53 -6.81 -3.45
C GLN A 92 19.81 -8.29 -3.18
N LEU A 93 19.36 -9.16 -4.09
CA LEU A 93 19.39 -10.61 -3.93
C LEU A 93 20.08 -11.28 -5.10
N LYS A 94 21.06 -12.14 -4.82
CA LYS A 94 21.72 -12.96 -5.83
C LYS A 94 20.97 -14.28 -6.02
N ILE A 95 20.88 -14.79 -7.24
CA ILE A 95 20.24 -16.07 -7.53
C ILE A 95 21.18 -17.25 -7.17
N PRO A 96 20.70 -18.33 -6.53
CA PRO A 96 19.40 -18.45 -5.87
C PRO A 96 19.35 -17.67 -4.56
N PHE A 97 18.16 -17.17 -4.19
CA PHE A 97 17.94 -16.48 -2.91
C PHE A 97 16.86 -17.15 -2.07
N HIS A 98 16.94 -16.95 -0.75
CA HIS A 98 16.00 -17.52 0.20
C HIS A 98 14.78 -16.62 0.41
N VAL A 99 13.60 -17.24 0.39
CA VAL A 99 12.36 -16.66 0.90
C VAL A 99 11.97 -17.43 2.14
N ARG A 100 11.75 -16.74 3.26
CA ARG A 100 11.30 -17.34 4.51
C ARG A 100 10.35 -16.44 5.29
N GLY A 101 9.46 -17.08 6.03
CA GLY A 101 8.52 -16.39 6.89
C GLY A 101 7.71 -17.37 7.73
N TRP A 102 6.61 -16.86 8.28
CA TRP A 102 5.68 -17.61 9.10
C TRP A 102 4.25 -17.33 8.70
N GLY A 103 3.43 -18.38 8.66
CA GLY A 103 1.98 -18.25 8.57
C GLY A 103 1.31 -18.91 9.76
N SER A 104 0.25 -18.28 10.26
CA SER A 104 -0.68 -18.90 11.20
C SER A 104 -1.65 -19.83 10.46
N ASN A 105 -2.17 -20.85 11.14
CA ASN A 105 -3.28 -21.68 10.64
C ASN A 105 -3.01 -22.39 9.29
N ILE A 106 -1.74 -22.63 8.95
CA ILE A 106 -1.36 -23.40 7.76
C ILE A 106 -1.67 -24.88 8.02
N GLY A 107 -2.43 -25.50 7.11
CA GLY A 107 -2.87 -26.90 7.20
C GLY A 107 -4.21 -27.11 7.90
N ALA A 108 -4.81 -26.05 8.47
CA ALA A 108 -6.18 -26.07 8.99
C ALA A 108 -7.17 -25.56 7.94
N ASN A 109 -7.19 -24.24 7.74
CA ASN A 109 -8.06 -23.58 6.76
C ASN A 109 -7.27 -23.17 5.51
N ASN A 110 -5.98 -22.83 5.67
CA ASN A 110 -5.09 -22.47 4.56
C ASN A 110 -4.31 -23.70 4.09
N LYS A 111 -4.29 -23.98 2.78
CA LYS A 111 -3.56 -25.13 2.23
C LYS A 111 -2.03 -24.98 2.23
N GLY A 112 -1.52 -23.77 2.39
CA GLY A 112 -0.09 -23.49 2.33
C GLY A 112 0.19 -21.99 2.23
N VAL A 113 1.40 -21.66 1.78
CA VAL A 113 1.77 -20.30 1.39
C VAL A 113 2.22 -20.35 -0.06
N ALA A 114 1.81 -19.37 -0.86
CA ALA A 114 2.27 -19.22 -2.23
C ALA A 114 3.06 -17.92 -2.39
N LEU A 115 3.98 -17.93 -3.34
CA LEU A 115 4.79 -16.81 -3.77
C LEU A 115 4.50 -16.53 -5.24
N GLY A 116 3.92 -15.37 -5.52
CA GLY A 116 3.91 -14.78 -6.86
C GLY A 116 5.11 -13.86 -7.04
N ILE A 117 5.83 -14.00 -8.15
CA ILE A 117 6.90 -13.06 -8.53
C ILE A 117 6.31 -12.15 -9.59
N VAL A 118 6.29 -10.84 -9.32
CA VAL A 118 5.71 -9.83 -10.19
C VAL A 118 6.81 -8.90 -10.70
N ASP A 119 6.88 -8.70 -12.01
CA ASP A 119 7.84 -7.80 -12.63
C ASP A 119 7.37 -6.33 -12.59
N ALA A 120 8.23 -5.41 -13.06
CA ALA A 120 7.90 -3.99 -13.16
C ALA A 120 6.72 -3.68 -14.10
N LYS A 121 6.34 -4.60 -14.98
CA LYS A 121 5.18 -4.48 -15.88
C LYS A 121 3.89 -4.99 -15.23
N GLN A 122 3.92 -5.34 -13.94
CA GLN A 122 2.81 -5.95 -13.20
C GLN A 122 2.38 -7.31 -13.77
N SER A 123 3.31 -8.02 -14.42
CA SER A 123 3.09 -9.37 -14.92
C SER A 123 3.62 -10.39 -13.91
N ILE A 124 2.81 -11.40 -13.61
CA ILE A 124 3.23 -12.54 -12.79
C ILE A 124 4.16 -13.40 -13.65
N VAL A 125 5.45 -13.43 -13.31
CA VAL A 125 6.46 -14.20 -14.04
C VAL A 125 6.56 -15.64 -13.54
N GLN A 126 6.25 -15.87 -12.26
CA GLN A 126 6.31 -17.18 -11.65
C GLN A 126 5.36 -17.26 -10.45
N VAL A 127 4.78 -18.44 -10.22
CA VAL A 127 4.07 -18.76 -8.99
C VAL A 127 4.67 -20.04 -8.40
N LEU A 128 5.01 -19.99 -7.11
CA LEU A 128 5.65 -21.08 -6.39
C LEU A 128 4.84 -21.38 -5.13
N ASN A 129 4.70 -22.66 -4.80
CA ASN A 129 4.20 -23.06 -3.49
C ASN A 129 5.37 -23.11 -2.50
N LEU A 130 5.26 -22.39 -1.39
CA LEU A 130 6.25 -22.38 -0.32
C LEU A 130 5.86 -23.49 0.68
N PRO A 131 6.65 -24.57 0.78
CA PRO A 131 6.31 -25.69 1.65
C PRO A 131 6.37 -25.26 3.12
N PRO A 132 5.39 -25.70 3.95
CA PRO A 132 5.48 -25.53 5.39
C PRO A 132 6.66 -26.32 5.92
N GLN A 133 7.41 -25.70 6.81
CA GLN A 133 8.58 -26.26 7.47
C GLN A 133 8.17 -26.81 8.85
N PRO A 134 8.88 -27.83 9.37
CA PRO A 134 8.69 -28.27 10.75
C PRO A 134 8.87 -27.10 11.73
N ASN A 135 7.97 -26.98 12.70
CA ASN A 135 8.03 -25.96 13.74
C ASN A 135 8.68 -26.49 15.05
N THR A 136 9.21 -27.71 15.06
CA THR A 136 9.85 -28.29 16.24
C THR A 136 10.97 -27.39 16.73
N TYR A 137 10.87 -26.93 17.98
CA TYR A 137 11.82 -26.01 18.61
C TYR A 137 11.92 -24.61 17.98
N ARG A 138 10.99 -24.24 17.10
CA ARG A 138 10.91 -22.89 16.53
C ARG A 138 9.69 -22.17 17.10
N LEU A 139 9.89 -20.93 17.52
CA LEU A 139 8.79 -20.07 17.97
C LEU A 139 8.38 -19.13 16.83
N PRO A 140 7.07 -18.93 16.61
CA PRO A 140 6.62 -17.90 15.69
C PRO A 140 7.07 -16.51 16.17
N PRO A 141 7.17 -15.52 15.27
CA PRO A 141 7.36 -14.11 15.63
C PRO A 141 6.31 -13.66 16.67
N PRO A 142 6.65 -12.71 17.55
CA PRO A 142 5.78 -12.31 18.66
C PRO A 142 4.42 -11.77 18.22
N ASP A 143 4.37 -11.10 17.05
CA ASP A 143 3.14 -10.51 16.53
C ASP A 143 2.28 -11.49 15.74
N LEU A 144 2.79 -12.70 15.47
CA LEU A 144 2.06 -13.74 14.75
C LEU A 144 1.18 -14.51 15.74
N GLU A 145 -0.04 -14.83 15.34
CA GLU A 145 -0.91 -15.69 16.11
C GLU A 145 -0.27 -17.08 16.28
N ARG A 146 -0.20 -17.53 17.54
CA ARG A 146 0.35 -18.84 17.88
C ARG A 146 -0.78 -19.87 18.00
N THR A 147 -0.86 -20.73 17.00
CA THR A 147 -1.77 -21.88 16.96
C THR A 147 -0.97 -23.17 16.74
N ASP A 148 -1.61 -24.33 16.88
CA ASP A 148 -0.98 -25.63 16.57
C ASP A 148 -0.54 -25.74 15.10
N ASN A 149 -1.13 -24.88 14.25
CA ASN A 149 -0.93 -24.79 12.82
C ASN A 149 -0.10 -23.56 12.41
N SER A 150 0.53 -22.86 13.36
CA SER A 150 1.53 -21.84 13.04
C SER A 150 2.81 -22.53 12.58
N ARG A 151 3.15 -22.32 11.30
CA ARG A 151 4.24 -23.00 10.60
C ARG A 151 5.19 -21.98 9.97
N PRO A 152 6.51 -22.17 10.10
CA PRO A 152 7.44 -21.49 9.23
C PRO A 152 7.24 -21.99 7.79
N PHE A 153 7.54 -21.16 6.80
CA PHE A 153 7.67 -21.56 5.41
C PHE A 153 9.01 -21.07 4.88
N ALA A 154 9.58 -21.81 3.94
CA ALA A 154 10.81 -21.41 3.27
C ALA A 154 10.94 -22.07 1.90
N ALA A 155 11.57 -21.36 0.96
CA ALA A 155 12.00 -21.90 -0.33
C ALA A 155 13.20 -21.13 -0.87
N ASP A 156 13.94 -21.78 -1.76
CA ASP A 156 14.99 -21.17 -2.57
C ASP A 156 14.40 -20.78 -3.91
N ILE A 157 14.59 -19.53 -4.30
CA ILE A 157 13.99 -18.94 -5.48
C ILE A 157 15.03 -18.81 -6.57
N VAL A 158 14.68 -19.32 -7.75
CA VAL A 158 15.44 -19.17 -8.99
C VAL A 158 14.54 -18.45 -9.98
N ILE A 159 15.03 -17.32 -10.49
CA ILE A 159 14.38 -16.56 -11.55
C ILE A 159 15.27 -16.66 -12.78
N ASP A 160 14.77 -17.27 -13.84
CA ASP A 160 15.54 -17.46 -15.07
C ASP A 160 15.70 -16.13 -15.84
N GLY A 161 16.83 -16.00 -16.54
CA GLY A 161 17.03 -14.93 -17.53
C GLY A 161 17.36 -13.54 -16.97
N VAL A 162 17.66 -13.41 -15.68
CA VAL A 162 18.17 -12.15 -15.09
C VAL A 162 19.59 -11.89 -15.57
N LYS A 163 19.78 -10.84 -16.39
CA LYS A 163 21.08 -10.45 -16.96
C LYS A 163 21.68 -9.18 -16.36
N GLU A 164 20.84 -8.39 -15.70
CA GLU A 164 21.17 -7.13 -15.06
C GLU A 164 20.32 -6.97 -13.79
N PRO A 165 20.70 -6.09 -12.85
CA PRO A 165 19.91 -5.82 -11.65
C PRO A 165 18.46 -5.47 -11.98
N THR A 166 17.53 -6.39 -11.69
CA THR A 166 16.13 -6.31 -12.12
C THR A 166 15.20 -6.22 -10.91
N PRO A 167 14.33 -5.19 -10.82
CA PRO A 167 13.38 -5.08 -9.72
C PRO A 167 12.21 -6.05 -9.87
N TYR A 168 11.82 -6.69 -8.76
CA TYR A 168 10.63 -7.53 -8.64
C TYR A 168 9.83 -7.17 -7.39
N CYS A 169 8.52 -7.41 -7.44
CA CYS A 169 7.67 -7.43 -6.26
C CYS A 169 7.31 -8.88 -5.92
N LEU A 170 7.75 -9.37 -4.77
CA LEU A 170 7.36 -10.68 -4.26
C LEU A 170 6.00 -10.55 -3.57
N TRP A 171 5.02 -11.34 -4.00
CA TRP A 171 3.70 -11.42 -3.40
C TRP A 171 3.58 -12.73 -2.64
N ILE A 172 3.58 -12.68 -1.31
CA ILE A 172 3.45 -13.85 -0.45
C ILE A 172 2.04 -13.87 0.11
N TYR A 173 1.31 -14.96 -0.06
CA TYR A 173 -0.10 -15.04 0.32
C TYR A 173 -0.50 -16.45 0.78
N LEU A 174 -1.51 -16.53 1.64
CA LEU A 174 -1.97 -17.79 2.26
C LEU A 174 -2.96 -18.55 1.36
N GLU A 175 -3.80 -17.83 0.62
CA GLU A 175 -4.90 -18.41 -0.15
C GLU A 175 -5.14 -17.64 -1.44
N THR A 176 -5.94 -18.26 -2.31
CA THR A 176 -6.54 -17.60 -3.46
C THR A 176 -8.07 -17.63 -3.37
N THR A 177 -8.75 -16.64 -3.94
CA THR A 177 -10.20 -16.71 -4.20
C THR A 177 -10.50 -17.87 -5.16
N PRO A 178 -11.78 -18.29 -5.32
CA PRO A 178 -12.16 -19.28 -6.33
C PRO A 178 -11.73 -18.90 -7.76
N GLU A 179 -11.62 -17.60 -8.04
CA GLU A 179 -11.15 -17.04 -9.31
C GLU A 179 -9.62 -16.96 -9.42
N GLY A 180 -8.89 -17.47 -8.41
CA GLY A 180 -7.43 -17.51 -8.37
C GLY A 180 -6.75 -16.22 -7.91
N ARG A 181 -7.48 -15.24 -7.37
CA ARG A 181 -6.88 -13.99 -6.89
C ARG A 181 -6.24 -14.17 -5.50
N PRO A 182 -5.01 -13.70 -5.26
CA PRO A 182 -4.35 -13.87 -3.97
C PRO A 182 -5.07 -13.08 -2.87
N ARG A 183 -5.15 -13.67 -1.67
CA ARG A 183 -5.74 -13.09 -0.46
C ARG A 183 -4.74 -13.02 0.69
N GLY A 184 -4.81 -11.97 1.49
CA GLY A 184 -3.88 -11.75 2.59
C GLY A 184 -2.43 -11.72 2.08
N VAL A 185 -2.12 -10.72 1.28
CA VAL A 185 -0.86 -10.56 0.57
C VAL A 185 0.11 -9.73 1.39
N VAL A 186 1.34 -10.24 1.54
CA VAL A 186 2.52 -9.47 1.93
C VAL A 186 3.32 -9.19 0.67
N GLN A 187 3.60 -7.92 0.40
CA GLN A 187 4.42 -7.50 -0.74
C GLN A 187 5.83 -7.16 -0.26
N VAL A 188 6.85 -7.69 -0.94
CA VAL A 188 8.26 -7.40 -0.66
C VAL A 188 8.94 -6.96 -1.96
N PRO A 189 9.19 -5.66 -2.16
CA PRO A 189 9.98 -5.19 -3.30
C PRO A 189 11.44 -5.61 -3.11
N VAL A 190 12.07 -6.13 -4.15
CA VAL A 190 13.46 -6.58 -4.15
C VAL A 190 14.14 -6.25 -5.48
N VAL A 191 15.46 -6.24 -5.50
CA VAL A 191 16.24 -6.15 -6.74
C VAL A 191 17.03 -7.44 -6.88
N VAL A 192 16.80 -8.19 -7.95
CA VAL A 192 17.50 -9.46 -8.18
C VAL A 192 18.68 -9.21 -9.12
N VAL A 193 19.85 -9.68 -8.72
CA VAL A 193 21.10 -9.57 -9.48
C VAL A 193 21.54 -10.95 -9.98
N PRO A 194 22.26 -11.00 -11.13
CA PRO A 194 22.82 -12.25 -11.66
C PRO A 194 23.77 -12.99 -10.70
#